data_AF-A0A958ZWL0-F1
#
_entry.id   AF-A0A958ZWL0-F1
#
_cell.length_a   1.000
_cell.length_b   1.000
_cell.length_c   1.000
_cell.angle_alpha   90.00
_cell.angle_beta   90.00
_cell.angle_gamma   90.00
#
_symmetry.space_group_name_H-M   'P 1'
#
loop_
_entity.id
_entity.type
_entity.pdbx_description
1 polymer ?
#
loop_
_entity_poly.entity_id
_entity_poly.type
_entity_poly.pdbx_seq_one_letter_code
_entity_poly.pdbx_strand_id
1 'polypeptide(L)'
;MKTKLINLFLLLTSLIGYLEWGGNNHMFLVQGEYEILTKLFTDPLSVLHPFVILPIAGQLVLAITLFQNKPNKVLTLSGLIGLGILLLFIFVVGIIGMNWKVAVSALPFLVTSFVAVKNYRNS
;
A
#
# COMPACT_ATOMS: atom_id res chain seq x y z
N MET A 1 9.90 15.23 12.60
CA MET A 1 9.24 15.73 11.37
C MET A 1 9.56 14.86 10.15
N LYS A 2 10.84 14.58 9.85
CA LYS A 2 11.26 13.73 8.71
C LYS A 2 10.49 12.39 8.61
N THR A 3 10.37 11.66 9.73
CA THR A 3 9.67 10.38 9.76
C THR A 3 8.17 10.47 9.45
N LYS A 4 7.49 11.52 9.93
CA LYS A 4 6.06 11.74 9.59
C LYS A 4 5.86 11.97 8.10
N LEU A 5 6.76 12.74 7.49
CA LEU A 5 6.72 13.00 6.05
C LEU A 5 6.94 11.71 5.24
N ILE A 6 7.87 10.84 5.67
CA ILE A 6 8.06 9.53 5.06
C ILE A 6 6.79 8.67 5.19
N ASN A 7 6.17 8.61 6.36
CA ASN A 7 4.94 7.85 6.56
C ASN A 7 3.76 8.40 5.74
N LEU A 8 3.70 9.72 5.56
CA LEU A 8 2.72 10.34 4.67
C LEU A 8 2.96 9.92 3.22
N PHE A 9 4.21 9.96 2.75
CA PHE A 9 4.54 9.46 1.41
C PHE A 9 4.24 7.97 1.25
N LEU A 10 4.49 7.13 2.25
CA LEU A 10 4.12 5.71 2.21
C LEU A 10 2.60 5.53 2.01
N LEU A 11 1.79 6.33 2.72
CA LEU A 11 0.34 6.28 2.60
C LEU A 11 -0.14 6.78 1.23
N LEU A 12 0.42 7.88 0.73
CA LEU A 12 0.02 8.42 -0.58
C LEU A 12 0.46 7.51 -1.73
N THR A 13 1.66 6.96 -1.65
CA THR A 13 2.20 6.08 -2.70
C THR A 13 1.61 4.67 -2.68
N SER A 14 0.99 4.23 -1.58
CA SER A 14 0.27 2.95 -1.59
C SER A 14 -1.03 3.01 -2.39
N LEU A 15 -1.62 4.20 -2.55
CA LEU A 15 -2.90 4.41 -3.26
C LEU A 15 -2.77 4.44 -4.79
N ILE A 16 -1.57 4.70 -5.31
CA ILE A 16 -1.35 4.94 -6.75
C ILE A 16 -1.01 3.67 -7.55
N GLY A 17 -0.93 2.51 -6.89
CA GLY A 17 -0.69 1.25 -7.58
C GLY A 17 -1.75 1.01 -8.66
N TYR A 18 -1.33 0.52 -9.82
CA TYR A 18 -2.18 0.26 -10.97
C TYR A 18 -2.24 -1.25 -11.20
N LEU A 19 -3.45 -1.76 -11.37
CA LEU A 19 -3.74 -3.13 -11.71
C LEU A 19 -4.34 -3.18 -13.11
N GLU A 20 -3.90 -4.15 -13.91
CA GLU A 20 -4.44 -4.42 -15.23
C GLU A 20 -4.53 -5.95 -15.39
N TRP A 21 -5.68 -6.44 -15.83
CA TRP A 21 -5.92 -7.85 -16.07
C TRP A 21 -6.82 -8.04 -17.29
N GLY A 22 -7.08 -9.30 -17.67
CA GLY A 22 -7.74 -9.66 -18.93
C GLY A 22 -9.08 -8.93 -19.17
N GLY A 23 -9.41 -8.74 -20.45
CA GLY A 23 -10.67 -8.12 -20.88
C GLY A 23 -10.68 -6.59 -20.83
N ASN A 24 -9.53 -5.94 -21.04
CA ASN A 24 -9.35 -4.48 -20.90
C ASN A 24 -9.72 -3.94 -19.51
N ASN A 25 -9.69 -4.80 -18.49
CA ASN A 25 -9.98 -4.40 -17.13
C ASN A 25 -8.74 -3.78 -16.49
N HIS A 26 -8.93 -2.62 -15.90
CA HIS A 26 -7.86 -1.92 -15.19
C HIS A 26 -8.42 -1.12 -14.03
N MET A 27 -7.60 -0.89 -13.02
CA MET A 27 -8.02 -0.18 -11.81
C MET A 27 -6.82 0.36 -11.05
N PHE A 28 -6.95 1.56 -10.48
CA PHE A 28 -6.00 2.03 -9.47
C PHE A 28 -6.37 1.50 -8.08
N LEU A 29 -5.39 1.30 -7.20
CA LEU A 29 -5.65 0.81 -5.84
C LEU A 29 -6.61 1.73 -5.06
N VAL A 30 -6.53 3.05 -5.24
CA VAL A 30 -7.53 3.97 -4.67
C VAL A 30 -8.97 3.68 -5.13
N GLN A 31 -9.17 3.26 -6.39
CA GLN A 31 -10.48 2.87 -6.91
C GLN A 31 -10.91 1.52 -6.30
N GLY A 32 -9.98 0.57 -6.20
CA GLY A 32 -10.21 -0.72 -5.57
C GLY A 32 -10.58 -0.59 -4.09
N GLU A 33 -9.92 0.29 -3.35
CA GLU A 33 -10.26 0.61 -1.96
C GLU A 33 -11.65 1.20 -1.83
N TYR A 34 -12.02 2.14 -2.71
CA TYR A 34 -13.38 2.68 -2.72
C TYR A 34 -14.42 1.57 -2.99
N GLU A 35 -14.15 0.67 -3.93
CA GLU A 35 -15.02 -0.47 -4.21
C GLU A 35 -15.12 -1.43 -3.02
N ILE A 36 -14.00 -1.73 -2.34
CA ILE A 36 -13.98 -2.56 -1.14
C ILE A 36 -14.77 -1.91 -0.01
N LEU A 37 -14.60 -0.61 0.21
CA LEU A 37 -15.31 0.13 1.26
C LEU A 37 -16.82 0.16 1.00
N THR A 38 -17.26 0.28 -0.25
CA THR A 38 -18.69 0.18 -0.58
C THR A 38 -19.21 -1.25 -0.39
N LYS A 39 -18.45 -2.26 -0.86
CA LYS A 39 -18.78 -3.68 -0.69
C LYS A 39 -18.82 -4.12 0.77
N LEU A 40 -18.05 -3.49 1.66
CA LEU A 40 -18.11 -3.79 3.10
C LEU A 40 -19.52 -3.57 3.68
N PHE A 41 -20.31 -2.64 3.13
CA PHE A 41 -21.67 -2.36 3.58
C PHE A 41 -22.76 -3.12 2.80
N THR A 42 -22.47 -3.60 1.59
CA THR A 42 -23.45 -4.30 0.75
C THR A 42 -23.28 -5.82 0.72
N ASP A 43 -22.04 -6.30 0.76
CA ASP A 43 -21.67 -7.72 0.74
C ASP A 43 -20.32 -7.96 1.46
N PRO A 44 -20.30 -7.90 2.81
CA PRO A 44 -19.07 -7.93 3.60
C PRO A 44 -18.28 -9.24 3.46
N LEU A 45 -18.93 -10.35 3.14
CA LEU A 45 -18.23 -11.63 2.99
C LEU A 45 -17.35 -11.66 1.73
N SER A 46 -17.74 -10.93 0.68
CA SER A 46 -16.97 -10.83 -0.57
C SER A 46 -15.62 -10.13 -0.42
N VAL A 47 -15.43 -9.32 0.63
CA VAL A 47 -14.21 -8.54 0.88
C VAL A 47 -13.30 -9.17 1.93
N LEU A 48 -13.69 -10.31 2.52
CA LEU A 48 -12.88 -11.04 3.49
C LEU A 48 -11.76 -11.84 2.81
N HIS A 49 -10.76 -11.13 2.31
CA HIS A 49 -9.58 -11.73 1.69
C HIS A 49 -8.29 -11.16 2.32
N PRO A 50 -7.23 -11.97 2.54
CA PRO A 50 -5.98 -11.47 3.11
C PRO A 50 -5.36 -10.29 2.34
N PHE A 51 -5.38 -10.33 1.00
CA PHE A 51 -4.92 -9.21 0.15
C PHE A 51 -5.82 -7.97 0.14
N VAL A 52 -6.96 -8.01 0.84
CA VAL A 52 -7.81 -6.83 1.08
C VAL A 52 -7.61 -6.32 2.50
N ILE A 53 -7.72 -7.20 3.48
CA ILE A 53 -7.68 -6.85 4.90
C ILE A 53 -6.28 -6.37 5.31
N LEU A 54 -5.23 -7.09 4.89
CA LEU A 54 -3.86 -6.78 5.31
C LEU A 54 -3.39 -5.40 4.80
N PRO A 55 -3.62 -5.03 3.52
CA PRO A 55 -3.28 -3.69 3.04
C PRO A 55 -4.10 -2.58 3.70
N ILE A 56 -5.41 -2.75 3.86
CA ILE A 56 -6.27 -1.76 4.54
C ILE A 56 -5.82 -1.56 5.99
N ALA A 57 -5.57 -2.64 6.72
CA ALA A 57 -5.03 -2.56 8.07
C ALA A 57 -3.66 -1.85 8.08
N GLY A 58 -2.79 -2.14 7.11
CA GLY A 58 -1.50 -1.47 6.96
C GLY A 58 -1.63 0.05 6.73
N GLN A 59 -2.56 0.48 5.88
CA GLN A 59 -2.85 1.90 5.67
C GLN A 59 -3.40 2.58 6.92
N LEU A 60 -4.33 1.94 7.64
CA LEU A 60 -4.86 2.48 8.89
C LEU A 60 -3.76 2.64 9.94
N VAL A 61 -2.87 1.65 10.09
CA VAL A 61 -1.73 1.73 11.00
C VAL A 61 -0.79 2.88 10.61
N LEU A 62 -0.46 3.05 9.32
CA LEU A 62 0.35 4.18 8.85
C LEU A 62 -0.36 5.51 9.11
N ALA A 63 -1.66 5.62 8.86
CA ALA A 63 -2.44 6.82 9.15
C ALA A 63 -2.37 7.20 10.63
N ILE A 64 -2.55 6.23 11.53
CA ILE A 64 -2.44 6.42 12.99
C ILE A 64 -1.07 6.98 13.36
N THR A 65 0.01 6.52 12.72
CA THR A 65 1.37 7.01 13.04
C THR A 65 1.58 8.50 12.75
N LEU A 66 0.79 9.11 11.85
CA LEU A 66 0.89 10.53 11.52
C LEU A 66 0.44 11.43 12.68
N PHE A 67 -0.52 10.95 13.47
CA PHE A 67 -1.07 11.67 14.63
C PHE A 67 -0.23 11.49 15.90
N GLN A 68 0.73 10.55 15.93
CA GLN A 68 1.62 10.37 17.07
C GLN A 68 2.65 11.50 17.18
N ASN A 69 2.99 11.94 18.39
CA ASN A 69 4.05 12.94 18.60
C ASN A 69 5.40 12.48 18.01
N LYS A 70 5.73 11.20 18.24
CA LYS A 70 6.86 10.50 17.62
C LYS A 70 6.32 9.23 16.95
N PRO A 71 6.42 9.09 15.61
CA PRO A 71 5.94 7.90 14.92
C PRO A 71 6.63 6.64 15.45
N ASN A 72 5.85 5.69 15.95
CA ASN A 72 6.37 4.45 16.48
C ASN A 72 6.97 3.58 15.35
N LYS A 73 8.20 3.10 15.55
CA LYS A 73 8.93 2.25 14.59
C LYS A 73 8.20 0.95 14.30
N VAL A 74 7.66 0.28 15.32
CA VAL A 74 6.95 -0.99 15.19
C VAL A 74 5.68 -0.81 14.37
N LEU A 75 4.89 0.23 14.68
CA LEU A 75 3.68 0.54 13.90
C LEU A 75 4.00 0.88 12.45
N THR A 76 5.05 1.67 12.22
CA THR A 76 5.42 2.03 10.85
C THR A 76 5.89 0.83 10.06
N LEU A 77 6.72 -0.04 10.65
CA LEU A 77 7.19 -1.25 10.00
C LEU A 77 6.07 -2.27 9.79
N SER A 78 5.12 -2.42 10.72
CA SER A 78 3.98 -3.32 10.52
C SER A 78 3.05 -2.83 9.40
N GLY A 79 2.77 -1.53 9.35
CA GLY A 79 2.02 -0.91 8.25
C GLY A 79 2.73 -1.07 6.90
N LEU A 80 4.06 -0.87 6.88
CA LEU A 80 4.90 -1.08 5.71
C LEU A 80 4.88 -2.52 5.23
N ILE A 81 4.99 -3.51 6.13
CA ILE A 81 4.94 -4.93 5.75
C ILE A 81 3.58 -5.29 5.15
N GLY A 82 2.49 -4.85 5.77
CA GLY A 82 1.13 -5.16 5.29
C GLY A 82 0.88 -4.64 3.88
N LEU A 83 1.29 -3.40 3.59
CA LEU A 83 1.19 -2.81 2.25
C LEU A 83 2.26 -3.32 1.28
N GLY A 84 3.47 -3.54 1.79
CA GLY A 84 4.62 -3.95 1.00
C GLY A 84 4.46 -5.33 0.39
N ILE A 85 3.79 -6.25 1.08
CA ILE A 85 3.44 -7.56 0.51
C ILE A 85 2.58 -7.40 -0.75
N LEU A 86 1.53 -6.57 -0.69
CA LEU A 86 0.66 -6.32 -1.85
C LEU A 86 1.42 -5.61 -2.98
N LEU A 87 2.09 -4.50 -2.68
CA LEU A 87 2.75 -3.67 -3.69
C LEU A 87 3.96 -4.36 -4.32
N LEU A 88 4.69 -5.18 -3.57
CA LEU A 88 5.73 -6.04 -4.12
C LEU A 88 5.14 -7.11 -5.04
N PHE A 89 4.02 -7.73 -4.65
CA PHE A 89 3.34 -8.71 -5.50
C PHE A 89 2.87 -8.07 -6.82
N ILE A 90 2.27 -6.88 -6.77
CA ILE A 90 1.87 -6.11 -7.95
C ILE A 90 3.07 -5.81 -8.84
N PHE A 91 4.19 -5.37 -8.26
CA PHE A 91 5.41 -5.11 -9.00
C PHE A 91 5.93 -6.35 -9.72
N VAL A 92 6.00 -7.49 -9.02
CA VAL A 92 6.45 -8.77 -9.58
C VAL A 92 5.54 -9.23 -10.71
N VAL A 93 4.22 -9.16 -10.54
CA VAL A 93 3.25 -9.50 -11.58
C VAL A 93 3.38 -8.56 -12.78
N GLY A 94 3.62 -7.27 -12.56
CA GLY A 94 3.89 -6.31 -13.63
C GLY A 94 5.13 -6.67 -14.45
N ILE A 95 6.22 -7.12 -13.81
CA ILE A 95 7.43 -7.58 -14.50
C ILE A 95 7.15 -8.87 -15.29
N ILE A 96 6.56 -9.88 -14.66
CA ILE A 96 6.30 -11.19 -15.28
C ILE A 96 5.35 -11.04 -16.46
N GLY A 97 4.32 -10.21 -16.32
CA GLY A 97 3.36 -9.91 -17.38
C GLY A 97 3.86 -8.90 -18.42
N MET A 98 5.11 -8.43 -18.32
CA MET A 98 5.68 -7.37 -19.17
C MET A 98 4.80 -6.10 -19.24
N ASN A 99 4.03 -5.84 -18.18
CA ASN A 99 3.18 -4.66 -18.05
C ASN A 99 3.91 -3.57 -17.26
N TRP A 100 4.57 -2.68 -17.99
CA TRP A 100 5.33 -1.59 -17.40
C TRP A 100 4.47 -0.57 -16.65
N LYS A 101 3.18 -0.42 -17.00
CA LYS A 101 2.29 0.48 -16.25
C LYS A 101 2.08 -0.06 -14.83
N VAL A 102 1.78 -1.35 -14.70
CA VAL A 102 1.63 -2.04 -13.41
C VAL A 102 2.93 -1.97 -12.61
N ALA A 103 4.06 -2.37 -13.22
CA ALA A 103 5.35 -2.36 -12.52
C ALA A 103 5.76 -0.93 -12.06
N VAL A 104 5.72 0.05 -12.95
CA VAL A 104 6.16 1.42 -12.63
C VAL A 104 5.23 2.08 -11.60
N SER A 105 3.94 1.77 -11.61
CA SER A 105 3.00 2.32 -10.62
C SER A 105 3.30 1.90 -9.18
N ALA A 106 3.89 0.73 -8.97
CA ALA A 106 4.26 0.23 -7.64
C ALA A 106 5.62 0.78 -7.15
N LEU A 107 6.47 1.28 -8.06
CA LEU A 107 7.82 1.77 -7.73
C LEU A 107 7.84 2.90 -6.69
N PRO A 108 6.98 3.94 -6.74
CA PRO A 108 7.04 5.02 -5.76
C PRO A 108 6.84 4.51 -4.32
N PHE A 109 5.96 3.53 -4.12
CA PHE A 109 5.79 2.89 -2.82
C PHE A 109 7.04 2.10 -2.43
N LEU A 110 7.57 1.27 -3.34
CA LEU A 110 8.76 0.46 -3.05
C LEU A 110 9.98 1.33 -2.71
N VAL A 111 10.20 2.41 -3.45
CA VAL A 111 11.27 3.38 -3.17
C VAL A 111 11.06 4.04 -1.80
N THR A 112 9.85 4.50 -1.52
CA THR A 112 9.54 5.14 -0.23
C THR A 112 9.69 4.15 0.93
N SER A 113 9.32 2.88 0.72
CA SER A 113 9.48 1.80 1.70
C SER A 113 10.96 1.54 2.03
N PHE A 114 11.83 1.53 1.02
CA PHE A 114 13.27 1.42 1.21
C PHE A 114 13.85 2.61 1.99
N VAL A 115 13.44 3.84 1.65
CA VAL A 115 13.82 5.05 2.38
C VAL A 115 13.35 5.00 3.84
N ALA A 116 12.13 4.52 4.09
CA ALA A 116 11.59 4.36 5.43
C ALA A 116 12.40 3.38 6.27
N VAL A 117 12.67 2.18 5.75
CA VAL A 117 13.48 1.17 6.44
C VAL A 117 14.88 1.70 6.75
N LYS A 118 15.53 2.38 5.80
CA LYS A 118 16.85 3.00 6.01
C LYS A 118 16.80 4.07 7.11
N ASN A 119 15.78 4.92 7.12
CA ASN A 119 15.61 5.96 8.14
C ASN A 119 15.51 5.37 9.55
N TYR A 120 14.74 4.28 9.73
CA TYR A 120 14.57 3.60 11.02
C TYR A 120 15.71 2.67 11.43
N ARG A 121 16.63 2.34 10.52
CA ARG A 121 17.87 1.62 10.87
C ARG A 121 18.95 2.55 11.41
N ASN A 122 18.94 3.81 10.98
CA ASN A 122 19.93 4.83 11.33
C ASN A 122 19.47 5.78 12.46
N SER A 123 18.26 5.60 12.99
CA SER A 123 17.69 6.35 14.13
C SER A 123 17.58 5.46 15.35
#